data_AF-A0A3S0Q4B6-F1
#
_entry.id   AF-A0A3S0Q4B6-F1
#
_cell.length_a   1.000
_cell.length_b   1.000
_cell.length_c   1.000
_cell.angle_alpha   90.00
_cell.angle_beta   90.00
_cell.angle_gamma   90.00
#
_symmetry.space_group_name_H-M   'P 1'
#
loop_
_entity.id
_entity.type
_entity.pdbx_description
1 polymer ?
#
loop_
_entity_poly.entity_id
_entity_poly.type
_entity_poly.pdbx_seq_one_letter_code
_entity_poly.pdbx_strand_id
1 'polypeptide(L)'
;MNIVGRAKSPTPKFFKVLRSIGMALLAISGSIIAAPVILPVAVVSIARYAALAGGVISIISQITVDDTANREQAITNRLKKDNQNLPRDGIK
;
A
#
# COMPACT_ATOMS: atom_id res chain seq x y z
N MET A 1 26.30 -12.12 4.97
CA MET A 1 25.20 -11.19 5.33
C MET A 1 24.36 -10.94 4.07
N ASN A 2 23.22 -11.60 3.92
CA ASN A 2 22.51 -11.64 2.63
C ASN A 2 21.50 -10.49 2.52
N ILE A 3 21.74 -9.56 1.58
CA ILE A 3 20.85 -8.44 1.21
C ILE A 3 19.44 -8.90 0.83
N VAL A 4 19.32 -10.11 0.26
CA VAL A 4 18.04 -10.74 -0.08
C VAL A 4 17.21 -11.06 1.17
N GLY A 5 17.85 -11.37 2.30
CA GLY A 5 17.18 -11.62 3.57
C GLY A 5 16.58 -10.36 4.20
N ARG A 6 17.18 -9.18 3.94
CA ARG A 6 16.62 -7.89 4.37
C ARG A 6 15.51 -7.38 3.45
N ALA A 7 15.57 -7.67 2.15
CA ALA A 7 14.49 -7.34 1.22
C ALA A 7 13.18 -8.11 1.51
N LYS A 8 13.28 -9.33 2.06
CA LYS A 8 12.12 -10.12 2.54
C LYS A 8 11.69 -9.80 3.97
N SER A 9 12.37 -8.88 4.65
CA SER A 9 12.04 -8.56 6.04
C SER A 9 10.75 -7.72 6.10
N PRO A 10 9.92 -7.93 7.14
CA PRO A 10 8.67 -7.23 7.34
C PRO A 10 8.83 -5.72 7.19
N THR A 11 7.93 -5.12 6.42
CA THR A 11 7.74 -3.67 6.33
C THR A 11 7.89 -2.97 7.69
N PRO A 12 8.90 -2.10 7.87
CA PRO A 12 9.09 -1.38 9.12
C PRO A 12 7.85 -0.55 9.46
N LYS A 13 7.51 -0.45 10.75
CA LYS A 13 6.34 0.31 11.24
C LYS A 13 6.30 1.75 10.70
N PHE A 14 7.48 2.36 10.49
CA PHE A 14 7.65 3.68 9.91
C PHE A 14 6.95 3.83 8.54
N PHE A 15 7.17 2.91 7.60
CA PHE A 15 6.60 3.00 6.25
C PHE A 15 5.08 2.81 6.25
N LYS A 16 4.56 1.92 7.12
CA LYS A 16 3.12 1.72 7.29
C LYS A 16 2.43 3.01 7.76
N VAL A 17 2.98 3.66 8.78
CA VAL A 17 2.47 4.95 9.28
C VAL A 17 2.58 6.03 8.20
N LEU A 18 3.72 6.08 7.51
CA LEU A 18 3.98 7.06 6.47
C LEU A 18 3.00 6.92 5.28
N ARG A 19 2.60 5.70 4.90
CA ARG A 19 1.56 5.44 3.89
C ARG A 19 0.20 5.99 4.30
N SER A 20 -0.21 5.73 5.54
CA SER A 20 -1.50 6.23 6.06
C SER A 20 -1.55 7.76 6.05
N ILE A 21 -0.45 8.42 6.43
CA ILE A 21 -0.32 9.88 6.37
C ILE A 21 -0.38 10.37 4.92
N GLY A 22 0.35 9.73 3.99
CA GLY A 22 0.33 10.08 2.58
C GLY A 22 -1.05 9.95 1.94
N MET A 23 -1.81 8.91 2.29
CA MET A 23 -3.19 8.72 1.81
C MET A 23 -4.15 9.75 2.39
N ALA A 24 -4.04 10.09 3.68
CA ALA A 24 -4.85 11.14 4.29
C ALA A 24 -4.57 12.51 3.64
N LEU A 25 -3.29 12.83 3.40
CA LEU A 25 -2.90 14.07 2.76
C LEU A 25 -3.37 14.14 1.30
N LEU A 26 -3.31 13.02 0.56
CA LEU A 26 -3.85 12.92 -0.78
C LEU A 26 -5.37 13.11 -0.81
N ALA A 27 -6.12 12.54 0.14
CA ALA A 27 -7.57 12.71 0.21
C ALA A 27 -7.98 14.17 0.44
N ILE A 28 -7.29 14.85 1.36
CA ILE A 28 -7.51 16.29 1.64
C ILE A 28 -7.15 17.12 0.42
N SER A 29 -5.96 16.88 -0.15
CA SER A 29 -5.48 17.63 -1.32
C SER A 29 -6.34 17.40 -2.56
N GLY A 30 -6.76 16.16 -2.79
CA GLY A 30 -7.65 15.78 -3.89
C GLY A 30 -9.02 16.44 -3.78
N SER A 31 -9.58 16.50 -2.56
CA SER A 31 -10.85 17.20 -2.30
C SER A 31 -10.76 18.70 -2.59
N ILE A 32 -9.64 19.34 -2.19
CA ILE A 32 -9.40 20.77 -2.45
C ILE A 32 -9.26 21.04 -3.96
N ILE A 33 -8.55 20.17 -4.68
CA ILE A 33 -8.34 20.32 -6.13
C ILE A 33 -9.64 20.05 -6.91
N ALA A 34 -10.47 19.09 -6.47
CA ALA A 34 -11.72 18.71 -7.14
C ALA A 34 -12.81 19.79 -7.07
N ALA A 35 -12.79 20.64 -6.03
CA ALA A 35 -13.72 21.74 -5.88
C ALA A 35 -12.95 23.08 -5.78
N PRO A 36 -12.53 23.66 -6.91
CA PRO A 36 -11.81 24.94 -6.93
C PRO A 36 -12.72 26.15 -6.61
N VAL A 37 -13.96 25.93 -6.17
CA VAL A 37 -15.10 26.83 -6.39
C VAL A 37 -15.00 28.17 -5.66
N ILE A 38 -14.21 28.33 -4.58
CA ILE A 38 -14.08 29.63 -3.85
C ILE A 38 -12.66 29.86 -3.26
N LEU A 39 -11.71 28.94 -3.44
CA LEU A 39 -10.46 28.98 -2.66
C LEU A 39 -9.41 29.93 -3.27
N PRO A 40 -8.79 30.82 -2.47
CA PRO A 40 -7.68 31.64 -2.93
C PRO A 40 -6.55 30.79 -3.52
N VAL A 41 -5.90 31.29 -4.57
CA VAL A 41 -4.77 30.62 -5.29
C VAL A 41 -3.68 30.09 -4.35
N ALA A 42 -3.42 30.78 -3.25
CA ALA A 42 -2.46 30.34 -2.24
C ALA A 42 -2.82 28.97 -1.64
N VAL A 43 -4.10 28.71 -1.33
CA VAL A 43 -4.57 27.45 -0.73
C VAL A 43 -4.48 26.31 -1.72
N VAL A 44 -4.90 26.55 -2.97
CA VAL A 44 -4.80 25.54 -4.05
C VAL A 44 -3.34 25.19 -4.34
N SER A 45 -2.43 26.17 -4.29
CA SER A 45 -1.00 25.93 -4.48
C SER A 45 -0.41 25.05 -3.39
N ILE A 46 -0.75 25.32 -2.11
CA ILE A 46 -0.32 24.49 -0.98
C ILE A 46 -0.86 23.06 -1.13
N ALA A 47 -2.14 22.90 -1.49
CA ALA A 47 -2.75 21.59 -1.70
C ALA A 47 -2.04 20.79 -2.81
N ARG A 48 -1.59 21.44 -3.88
CA ARG A 48 -0.84 20.77 -4.96
C ARG A 48 0.53 20.26 -4.48
N TYR A 49 1.28 21.05 -3.71
CA TYR A 49 2.54 20.59 -3.14
C TYR A 49 2.33 19.46 -2.12
N ALA A 50 1.28 19.55 -1.31
CA ALA A 50 0.89 18.48 -0.38
C ALA A 50 0.50 17.19 -1.13
N ALA A 51 -0.21 17.28 -2.25
CA ALA A 51 -0.54 16.15 -3.11
C ALA A 51 0.72 15.50 -3.70
N LEU A 52 1.69 16.29 -4.19
CA LEU A 52 2.97 15.76 -4.70
C LEU A 52 3.75 15.03 -3.61
N ALA A 53 3.87 15.62 -2.42
CA ALA A 53 4.53 15.00 -1.29
C ALA A 53 3.83 13.68 -0.88
N GLY A 54 2.50 13.69 -0.76
CA GLY A 54 1.70 12.51 -0.43
C GLY A 54 1.80 11.40 -1.49
N GLY A 55 1.85 11.76 -2.77
CA GLY A 55 2.02 10.84 -3.89
C GLY A 55 3.37 10.11 -3.86
N VAL A 56 4.48 10.86 -3.73
CA VAL A 56 5.84 10.29 -3.65
C VAL A 56 5.96 9.36 -2.45
N ILE A 57 5.49 9.81 -1.28
CA ILE A 57 5.49 9.03 -0.05
C ILE A 57 4.69 7.72 -0.22
N SER A 58 3.51 7.78 -0.83
CA SER A 58 2.62 6.62 -1.00
C SER A 58 3.22 5.56 -1.92
N ILE A 59 3.95 5.96 -2.96
CA ILE A 59 4.61 5.03 -3.89
C ILE A 59 5.86 4.42 -3.26
N ILE A 60 6.70 5.21 -2.56
CA ILE A 60 7.89 4.69 -1.87
C ILE A 60 7.49 3.67 -0.79
N SER A 61 6.39 3.92 -0.08
CA SER A 61 5.88 2.96 0.91
C SER A 61 5.29 1.69 0.29
N GLN A 62 4.96 1.68 -1.01
CA GLN A 62 4.52 0.49 -1.75
C GLN A 62 5.67 -0.33 -2.34
N ILE A 63 6.88 0.23 -2.44
CA ILE A 63 8.07 -0.50 -2.91
C ILE A 63 8.52 -1.56 -1.89
N THR A 64 8.09 -1.43 -0.63
CA THR A 64 8.42 -2.39 0.42
C THR A 64 7.33 -3.45 0.52
N VAL A 65 7.71 -4.71 0.68
CA VAL A 65 6.80 -5.86 0.65
C VAL A 65 5.82 -5.76 1.82
N ASP A 66 4.54 -5.62 1.49
CA ASP A 66 3.45 -5.67 2.47
C ASP A 66 3.46 -7.05 3.15
N ASP A 67 3.72 -7.08 4.45
CA ASP A 67 3.65 -8.31 5.27
C ASP A 67 2.33 -9.06 5.07
N THR A 68 1.27 -8.29 4.90
CA THR A 68 -0.10 -8.75 4.71
C THR A 68 -0.24 -9.50 3.38
N ALA A 69 0.34 -8.97 2.30
CA ALA A 69 0.35 -9.62 0.99
C ALA A 69 1.22 -10.89 0.99
N ASN A 70 2.37 -10.87 1.69
CA ASN A 70 3.23 -12.05 1.81
C ASN A 70 2.56 -13.16 2.64
N ARG A 71 1.89 -12.79 3.74
CA ARG A 71 1.12 -13.71 4.59
C ARG A 71 -0.07 -14.30 3.84
N GLU A 72 -0.77 -13.51 3.04
CA GLU A 72 -1.89 -13.97 2.20
C GLU A 72 -1.42 -14.89 1.06
N GLN A 73 -0.29 -14.57 0.43
CA GLN A 73 0.36 -15.47 -0.53
C GLN A 73 0.81 -16.78 0.14
N ALA A 74 1.30 -16.74 1.38
CA ALA A 74 1.67 -17.97 2.10
C ALA A 74 0.45 -18.84 2.44
N ILE A 75 -0.67 -18.24 2.84
CA ILE A 75 -1.93 -18.95 3.12
C ILE A 75 -2.49 -19.57 1.84
N THR A 76 -2.56 -18.81 0.74
CA THR A 76 -3.07 -19.32 -0.55
C THR A 76 -2.19 -20.41 -1.14
N ASN A 77 -0.86 -20.31 -1.01
CA ASN A 77 0.05 -21.39 -1.41
C ASN A 77 -0.13 -22.65 -0.55
N ARG A 78 -0.40 -22.50 0.76
CA ARG A 78 -0.74 -23.63 1.64
C ARG A 78 -2.07 -24.26 1.24
N LEU A 79 -3.12 -23.46 1.07
CA LEU A 79 -4.44 -23.93 0.62
C LEU A 79 -4.35 -24.66 -0.73
N LYS A 80 -3.58 -24.13 -1.69
CA LYS A 80 -3.35 -24.78 -2.98
C LYS A 80 -2.64 -26.12 -2.82
N LYS A 81 -1.64 -26.18 -1.93
CA LYS A 81 -0.91 -27.41 -1.62
C LYS A 81 -1.82 -28.43 -0.95
N ASP A 82 -2.68 -28.00 -0.04
CA ASP A 82 -3.62 -28.89 0.66
C ASP A 82 -4.67 -29.43 -0.33
N ASN A 83 -5.21 -28.59 -1.21
CA ASN A 83 -6.14 -29.00 -2.28
C ASN A 83 -5.49 -29.94 -3.32
N GLN A 84 -4.17 -29.86 -3.55
CA GLN A 84 -3.45 -30.78 -4.43
C GLN A 84 -3.27 -32.17 -3.83
N ASN A 85 -3.30 -32.28 -2.50
CA ASN A 85 -3.17 -33.54 -1.78
C ASN A 85 -4.52 -34.13 -1.35
N LEU A 86 -5.63 -33.46 -1.68
CA LEU A 86 -6.94 -34.06 -1.50
C LEU A 86 -7.06 -35.23 -2.49
N PRO A 87 -7.48 -36.43 -2.04
CA PRO A 87 -7.93 -37.45 -2.96
C PRO A 87 -9.02 -36.81 -3.80
N ARG A 88 -8.92 -36.94 -5.13
CA ARG A 88 -10.01 -36.61 -6.05
C ARG A 88 -11.13 -37.61 -5.76
N ASP A 89 -11.87 -37.37 -4.69
CA ASP A 89 -13.05 -38.15 -4.39
C ASP A 89 -14.06 -37.80 -5.47
N GLY A 90 -14.24 -38.75 -6.37
CA GLY A 90 -15.11 -38.62 -7.50
C GLY A 90 -16.52 -38.43 -6.98
N ILE A 91 -17.07 -37.25 -7.23
CA ILE A 91 -18.49 -36.98 -7.09
C ILE A 91 -19.23 -38.09 -7.85
N LYS A 92 -19.90 -38.98 -7.10
CA LYS A 92 -20.87 -39.94 -7.64
C LYS A 92 -22.21 -39.26 -7.88
#